data_AF-A0A6B3FGH0-F1
#
_entry.id   AF-A0A6B3FGH0-F1
#
_cell.length_a   1.000
_cell.length_b   1.000
_cell.length_c   1.000
_cell.angle_alpha   90.00
_cell.angle_beta   90.00
_cell.angle_gamma   90.00
#
_symmetry.space_group_name_H-M   'P 1'
#
loop_
_entity.id
_entity.type
_entity.pdbx_description
1 polymer ?
#
loop_
_entity_poly.entity_id
_entity_poly.type
_entity_poly.pdbx_seq_one_letter_code
_entity_poly.pdbx_strand_id
1 'polypeptide(L)' 'MSTYRVVNPATGETEQEYPTATDGELRDALALADDAQRAWAARPAAERAE' A
#
# COMPACT_ATOMS: atom_id res chain seq x y z
N MET A 1 -13.90 14.17 6.18
CA MET A 1 -12.95 13.21 5.58
C MET A 1 -13.75 12.27 4.70
N SER A 2 -13.30 12.00 3.47
CA SER A 2 -13.93 10.96 2.63
C SER A 2 -13.17 9.65 2.84
N THR A 3 -13.89 8.56 3.11
CA THR A 3 -13.36 7.20 3.10
C THR A 3 -13.06 6.79 1.66
N TYR A 4 -12.04 5.94 1.47
CA TYR A 4 -11.84 5.28 0.18
C TYR A 4 -12.93 4.25 0.01
N ARG A 5 -13.60 4.23 -1.14
CA ARG A 5 -14.70 3.29 -1.38
C ARG A 5 -14.79 2.88 -2.83
N VAL A 6 -15.35 1.70 -3.05
CA VAL A 6 -15.74 1.19 -4.36
C VAL A 6 -17.23 1.49 -4.54
N VAL A 7 -17.54 2.20 -5.62
CA VAL A 7 -18.92 2.52 -6.01
C VAL A 7 -19.19 1.89 -7.37
N ASN A 8 -20.29 1.16 -7.47
CA ASN A 8 -20.76 0.59 -8.72
C ASN A 8 -21.20 1.72 -9.66
N PRO A 9 -20.58 1.89 -10.84
CA PRO A 9 -20.92 3.00 -11.72
C PRO A 9 -22.29 2.83 -12.41
N ALA A 10 -22.82 1.61 -12.48
CA ALA A 10 -24.11 1.34 -13.11
C ALA A 10 -25.30 1.58 -12.17
N THR A 11 -25.13 1.34 -10.86
CA THR A 11 -26.22 1.49 -9.86
C THR A 11 -26.02 2.66 -8.91
N GLY A 12 -24.79 3.18 -8.78
CA GLY A 12 -24.42 4.20 -7.81
C GLY A 12 -24.24 3.69 -6.37
N GLU A 13 -24.37 2.39 -6.15
CA GLU A 13 -24.27 1.79 -4.81
C GLU A 13 -22.83 1.66 -4.34
N THR A 14 -22.59 1.85 -3.04
CA THR A 14 -21.29 1.61 -2.42
C THR A 14 -21.17 0.14 -2.05
N GLU A 15 -20.23 -0.56 -2.68
CA GLU A 15 -20.02 -2.00 -2.46
C GLU A 15 -19.08 -2.25 -1.27
N GLN A 16 -18.09 -1.38 -1.08
CA GLN A 16 -17.09 -1.54 -0.03
C GLN A 16 -16.46 -0.20 0.36
N GLU A 17 -16.16 -0.03 1.65
CA GLU A 17 -15.36 1.07 2.18
C GLU A 17 -14.05 0.57 2.80
N TYR A 18 -13.03 1.42 2.74
CA TYR A 18 -11.70 1.18 3.28
C TYR A 18 -11.30 2.37 4.16
N PRO A 19 -10.83 2.11 5.39
CA PRO A 19 -10.32 3.17 6.25
C PRO A 19 -9.05 3.77 5.65
N THR A 20 -8.86 5.06 5.88
CA THR A 20 -7.57 5.71 5.60
C THR A 20 -6.56 5.26 6.64
N ALA A 21 -5.32 4.99 6.21
CA ALA A 21 -4.23 4.65 7.11
C ALA A 21 -4.00 5.77 8.14
N THR A 22 -3.74 5.36 9.37
CA THR A 22 -3.33 6.25 10.46
C THR A 22 -1.86 6.65 10.31
N ASP A 23 -1.46 7.74 10.99
CA ASP A 23 -0.06 8.14 11.03
C ASP A 23 0.87 7.04 11.59
N GLY A 24 0.36 6.20 12.52
CA GLY A 24 1.10 5.07 13.06
C GLY A 24 1.38 4.03 11.99
N GLU A 25 0.34 3.56 11.31
CA GLU A 25 0.44 2.58 10.23
C GLU A 25 1.33 3.07 9.08
N LEU A 26 1.27 4.37 8.76
CA LEU A 26 2.17 4.96 7.76
C LEU A 26 3.64 4.92 8.18
N ARG A 27 3.95 5.25 9.45
CA ARG A 27 5.34 5.16 9.96
C ARG A 27 5.85 3.73 9.93
N ASP A 28 5.02 2.77 10.35
CA ASP A 28 5.38 1.35 10.36
C ASP A 28 5.61 0.83 8.94
N ALA A 29 4.74 1.18 8.00
CA ALA A 29 4.89 0.81 6.59
C ALA A 29 6.17 1.39 5.96
N LEU A 30 6.51 2.63 6.30
CA LEU A 30 7.73 3.28 5.83
C LEU A 30 8.99 2.62 6.41
N ALA A 31 9.00 2.29 7.71
CA ALA A 31 10.11 1.59 8.34
C ALA A 31 10.34 0.21 7.70
N LEU A 32 9.25 -0.54 7.50
CA LEU A 32 9.31 -1.84 6.83
C LEU A 32 9.83 -1.71 5.39
N ALA A 33 9.36 -0.73 4.63
CA ALA A 33 9.79 -0.50 3.26
C ALA A 33 11.26 -0.11 3.17
N ASP A 34 11.75 0.71 4.11
CA ASP A 34 13.15 1.12 4.21
C ASP A 34 14.08 -0.09 4.47
N ASP A 35 13.74 -0.93 5.45
CA ASP A 35 14.50 -2.15 5.74
C ASP A 35 14.51 -3.12 4.55
N ALA A 36 13.32 -3.36 3.96
CA ALA A 36 13.18 -4.22 2.79
C ALA A 36 13.94 -3.69 1.58
N GLN A 37 13.95 -2.37 1.37
CA GLN A 37 14.67 -1.73 0.28
C GLN A 37 16.17 -1.97 0.40
N ARG A 38 16.76 -1.82 1.60
CA ARG A 38 18.20 -2.07 1.81
C ARG A 38 18.56 -3.52 1.52
N ALA A 39 17.76 -4.46 2.01
CA ALA A 39 17.95 -5.88 1.77
C ALA A 39 17.81 -6.22 0.26
N TRP A 40 16.79 -5.67 -0.40
CA TRP A 40 16.59 -5.87 -1.84
C TRP A 40 17.71 -5.24 -2.66
N ALA A 41 18.22 -4.07 -2.29
CA ALA A 41 19.29 -3.38 -2.99
C ALA A 41 20.65 -4.09 -2.92
N ALA A 42 20.88 -4.86 -1.86
CA ALA A 42 22.09 -5.67 -1.70
C ALA A 42 22.13 -6.90 -2.62
N ARG A 43 20.99 -7.30 -3.20
CA ARG A 43 20.91 -8.46 -4.10
C ARG A 43 21.53 -8.14 -5.48
N PRO A 44 22.15 -9.13 -6.14
CA PRO A 44 22.62 -8.99 -7.52
C PRO A 44 21.51 -8.52 -8.47
N ALA A 45 21.85 -7.72 -9.47
CA ALA A 45 20.87 -7.18 -10.41
C ALA A 45 20.06 -8.26 -11.14
N ALA A 46 20.70 -9.39 -11.49
CA ALA A 46 20.03 -10.53 -12.13
C ALA A 46 18.91 -11.10 -11.25
N GLU A 47 19.18 -11.30 -9.96
CA GLU A 47 18.18 -11.83 -9.01
C GLU A 47 16.97 -10.90 -8.78
N ARG A 48 17.13 -9.60 -9.05
CA ARG A 48 16.04 -8.62 -8.91
C ARG A 48 15.22 -8.46 -10.19
N ALA A 49 15.71 -9.01 -11.30
CA ALA A 49 15.09 -8.91 -12.62
C ALA A 49 14.25 -10.13 -13.01
N GLU A 50 14.36 -11.21 -12.24
CA GLU A 50 13.46 -12.39 -12.28
C GLU A 50 12.08 -12.04 -11.70
#